data_AF-A0AAD7MSK4-F1
#
_entry.id   AF-A0AAD7MSK4-F1
#
_cell.length_a   1.000
_cell.length_b   1.000
_cell.length_c   1.000
_cell.angle_alpha   90.00
_cell.angle_beta   90.00
_cell.angle_gamma   90.00
#
_symmetry.space_group_name_H-M   'P 1'
#
loop_
_entity.id
_entity.type
_entity.pdbx_description
1 polymer ?
#
loop_
_entity_poly.entity_id
_entity_poly.type
_entity_poly.pdbx_seq_one_letter_code
_entity_poly.pdbx_strand_id
1 'polypeptide(L)'
;MSAPRVRQKRVPKPPACDTCKAKRVICFPQPNGLPCPRCAEKNTICLTTPVARRRPRVESEQAVEKGELSLSELVMSHRLLPAPSSLVAIIPTAPAGFTSKDCPELTPALVAHFFDCFYVLNVITHPVISASSITASVQAASFQLSLLPPQTRVLALCIIALGSLHSFHEAVLGPGPRPASLTDSSFFSANSREEVRNCGTRRAPVCRALHAAALRAAWDAGTILHVSLENAASCFLLDILDYPDSSTPSRPWAGAYISHVRAIAPMWRSTIGSGDQWASPAYSGQWTAFIMAEALISVNCRKPMLITLEDQLLLYGPDPPSAEKVLAAIEASTKKPDPVVLFEAAKAYLFHVTRLARDLWTTINGDLARVKSLSESAVISYLSSLSLIHAILSHMLSHGDLLLTASPPLLNANDHHGVSGLMHGIVMGFTALVHPVYRELEFRMNKDELDDHTRERMNLLIAQTREMMRRGVRELARSMRYLPNVHYSPFLRLLGYTQFALEDAEAAPARDPARVQDLAVIAGQISIVAYSRECTSSEVALLQRLDRYLENPGFEPDFVNPQNIGDSLFPLDQTWMGLDFLSVPDTLEHILG
;
A
#
# COMPACT_ATOMS: atom_id res chain seq x y z
N MET A 1 11.90 -85.06 7.81
CA MET A 1 12.36 -83.75 7.33
C MET A 1 11.21 -83.08 6.58
N SER A 2 10.55 -82.11 7.19
CA SER A 2 9.46 -81.35 6.58
C SER A 2 9.67 -79.88 6.93
N ALA A 3 9.99 -79.07 5.92
CA ALA A 3 10.29 -77.65 6.08
C ALA A 3 8.99 -76.84 6.33
N PRO A 4 9.01 -75.82 7.21
CA PRO A 4 7.84 -74.98 7.46
C PRO A 4 7.71 -73.88 6.38
N ARG A 5 6.46 -73.65 5.94
CA ARG A 5 6.09 -72.63 4.95
C ARG A 5 6.16 -71.23 5.56
N VAL A 6 6.99 -70.36 4.97
CA VAL A 6 7.04 -68.92 5.29
C VAL A 6 5.80 -68.22 4.69
N ARG A 7 5.02 -67.54 5.54
CA ARG A 7 3.92 -66.66 5.11
C ARG A 7 4.49 -65.36 4.54
N GLN A 8 4.36 -65.13 3.24
CA GLN A 8 4.70 -63.85 2.61
C GLN A 8 3.67 -62.76 3.00
N LYS A 9 4.16 -61.64 3.54
CA LYS A 9 3.36 -60.42 3.79
C LYS A 9 2.92 -59.82 2.46
N ARG A 10 1.61 -59.66 2.25
CA ARG A 10 1.03 -59.04 1.05
C ARG A 10 1.30 -57.53 1.05
N VAL A 11 2.00 -57.04 0.04
CA VAL A 11 2.18 -55.59 -0.21
C VAL A 11 0.82 -54.99 -0.58
N PRO A 12 0.40 -53.87 0.06
CA PRO A 12 -0.88 -53.23 -0.25
C PRO A 12 -0.87 -52.72 -1.70
N LYS A 13 -1.96 -53.01 -2.43
CA LYS A 13 -2.10 -52.60 -3.83
C LYS A 13 -2.23 -51.07 -3.94
N PRO A 14 -1.57 -50.42 -4.92
CA PRO A 14 -1.76 -49.00 -5.17
C PRO A 14 -3.21 -48.68 -5.57
N PRO A 15 -3.68 -47.44 -5.37
CA PRO A 15 -5.00 -47.02 -5.83
C PRO A 15 -5.10 -47.06 -7.36
N ALA A 16 -6.33 -47.21 -7.87
CA ALA A 16 -6.63 -47.11 -9.30
C ALA A 16 -6.43 -45.68 -9.82
N CYS A 17 -6.01 -45.51 -11.08
CA CYS A 17 -5.92 -44.21 -11.73
C CYS A 17 -7.29 -43.58 -11.98
N ASP A 18 -7.32 -42.25 -12.12
CA ASP A 18 -8.56 -41.48 -12.29
C ASP A 18 -9.35 -41.92 -13.52
N THR A 19 -8.67 -42.22 -14.62
CA THR A 19 -9.29 -42.68 -15.87
C THR A 19 -9.99 -44.04 -15.72
N CYS A 20 -9.35 -45.00 -15.05
CA CYS A 20 -9.96 -46.32 -14.77
C CYS A 20 -11.07 -46.22 -13.72
N LYS A 21 -10.90 -45.33 -12.72
CA LYS A 21 -11.89 -45.07 -11.68
C LYS A 21 -13.16 -44.44 -12.24
N ALA A 22 -13.03 -43.42 -13.09
CA ALA A 22 -14.15 -42.77 -13.77
C ALA A 22 -14.95 -43.76 -14.64
N LYS A 23 -14.24 -44.66 -15.34
CA LYS A 23 -14.86 -45.71 -16.16
C LYS A 23 -15.33 -46.94 -15.36
N ARG A 24 -15.17 -46.95 -14.03
CA ARG A 24 -15.50 -48.07 -13.13
C ARG A 24 -14.92 -49.43 -13.57
N VAL A 25 -13.68 -49.41 -14.09
CA VAL A 25 -12.96 -50.61 -14.54
C VAL A 25 -11.74 -50.90 -13.66
N ILE A 26 -11.32 -52.18 -13.61
CA ILE A 26 -10.14 -52.60 -12.85
C ILE A 26 -8.88 -51.95 -13.44
N CYS A 27 -8.10 -51.29 -12.58
CA CYS A 27 -6.82 -50.67 -12.91
C CYS A 27 -5.65 -51.59 -12.51
N PHE A 28 -4.58 -51.57 -13.31
CA PHE A 28 -3.32 -52.26 -13.03
C PHE A 28 -2.18 -51.22 -12.95
N PRO A 29 -1.98 -50.60 -11.77
CA PRO A 29 -1.01 -49.51 -11.61
C PRO A 29 0.42 -50.03 -11.80
N GLN A 30 1.27 -49.24 -12.47
CA GLN A 30 2.68 -49.56 -12.70
C GLN A 30 3.57 -48.77 -11.71
N PRO A 31 4.62 -49.39 -11.14
CA PRO A 31 5.40 -48.80 -10.03
C PRO A 31 6.30 -47.61 -10.41
N ASN A 32 6.42 -47.23 -11.68
CA ASN A 32 7.39 -46.23 -12.15
C ASN A 32 6.75 -45.00 -12.83
N GLY A 33 5.50 -44.67 -12.51
CA GLY A 33 4.79 -43.55 -13.13
C GLY A 33 4.40 -43.77 -14.60
N LEU A 34 4.58 -45.00 -15.10
CA LEU A 34 4.10 -45.40 -16.43
C LEU A 34 2.56 -45.49 -16.45
N PRO A 35 1.92 -45.17 -17.58
CA PRO A 35 0.47 -45.31 -17.72
C PRO A 35 0.05 -46.77 -17.51
N CYS A 36 -1.09 -46.99 -16.87
CA CYS A 36 -1.60 -48.35 -16.71
C CYS A 36 -1.93 -48.97 -18.09
N PRO A 37 -1.86 -50.31 -18.24
CA PRO A 37 -2.05 -50.98 -19.53
C PRO A 37 -3.33 -50.57 -20.28
N ARG A 38 -4.44 -50.36 -19.55
CA ARG A 38 -5.72 -49.90 -20.15
C ARG A 38 -5.67 -48.46 -20.67
N CYS A 39 -4.95 -47.58 -19.99
CA CYS A 39 -4.78 -46.20 -20.43
C CYS A 39 -3.83 -46.14 -21.63
N ALA A 40 -2.78 -46.98 -21.62
CA ALA A 40 -1.82 -47.13 -22.71
C ALA A 40 -2.50 -47.66 -23.99
N GLU A 41 -3.29 -48.74 -23.91
CA GLU A 41 -4.02 -49.29 -25.06
C GLU A 41 -4.99 -48.29 -25.71
N LYS A 42 -5.59 -47.40 -24.91
CA LYS A 42 -6.57 -46.43 -25.38
C LYS A 42 -5.97 -45.07 -25.75
N ASN A 43 -4.65 -44.93 -25.69
CA ASN A 43 -3.93 -43.66 -25.89
C ASN A 43 -4.54 -42.50 -25.08
N THR A 44 -4.97 -42.79 -23.85
CA THR A 44 -5.53 -41.79 -22.93
C THR A 44 -4.53 -41.46 -21.84
N ILE A 45 -4.40 -40.18 -21.50
CA ILE A 45 -3.48 -39.71 -20.47
C ILE A 45 -3.87 -40.36 -19.12
N CYS A 46 -2.94 -41.13 -18.57
CA CYS A 46 -3.09 -41.75 -17.26
C CYS A 46 -2.58 -40.78 -16.19
N LEU A 47 -3.47 -39.91 -15.71
CA LEU A 47 -3.13 -39.01 -14.60
C LEU A 47 -3.05 -39.83 -13.32
N THR A 48 -1.85 -40.19 -12.87
CA THR A 48 -1.59 -40.63 -11.49
C THR A 48 -0.10 -40.60 -11.16
N THR A 49 0.33 -39.63 -10.36
CA THR A 49 1.48 -39.75 -9.45
C THR A 49 0.91 -39.97 -8.04
N PRO A 50 0.87 -41.20 -7.49
CA PRO A 50 0.32 -41.42 -6.16
C PRO A 50 1.39 -41.14 -5.10
N VAL A 51 1.32 -39.98 -4.44
CA VAL A 51 1.91 -39.84 -3.09
C VAL A 51 0.93 -40.48 -2.12
N ALA A 52 1.40 -41.46 -1.34
CA ALA A 52 0.60 -42.12 -0.31
C ALA A 52 0.10 -41.08 0.72
N ARG A 53 -1.14 -40.63 0.58
CA ARG A 53 -1.81 -39.81 1.60
C ARG A 53 -2.05 -40.71 2.82
N ARG A 54 -1.23 -40.56 3.86
CA ARG A 54 -1.56 -41.06 5.20
C ARG A 54 -2.87 -40.39 5.63
N ARG A 55 -3.88 -41.20 5.98
CA ARG A 55 -5.10 -40.70 6.63
C ARG A 55 -4.71 -40.08 7.99
N PRO A 56 -5.27 -38.92 8.38
CA PRO A 56 -5.16 -38.44 9.76
C PRO A 56 -5.76 -39.51 10.69
N ARG A 57 -4.94 -40.00 11.62
CA ARG A 57 -5.37 -40.92 12.67
C ARG A 57 -5.98 -40.06 13.78
N VAL A 58 -7.25 -40.29 14.07
CA VAL A 58 -7.89 -39.81 15.31
C VAL A 58 -7.23 -40.57 16.46
N GLU A 59 -6.43 -39.87 17.26
CA GLU A 59 -5.84 -40.43 18.48
C GLU A 59 -6.88 -40.38 19.60
N SER A 60 -7.34 -41.57 19.98
CA SER A 60 -7.85 -41.86 21.30
C SER A 60 -6.65 -42.10 22.21
N GLU A 61 -6.73 -41.54 23.41
CA GLU A 61 -5.78 -41.68 24.50
C GLU A 61 -5.55 -43.15 24.86
N GLN A 62 -4.27 -43.53 25.04
CA GLN A 62 -3.72 -44.35 26.15
C GLN A 62 -2.54 -45.26 25.75
N ALA A 63 -1.58 -45.33 26.69
CA ALA A 63 -0.44 -46.25 26.86
C ALA A 63 0.81 -46.02 25.99
N VAL A 64 1.90 -45.42 26.49
CA VAL A 64 2.88 -45.84 27.54
C VAL A 64 3.91 -46.87 27.04
N GLU A 65 5.14 -46.35 26.89
CA GLU A 65 6.49 -46.93 27.13
C GLU A 65 6.98 -48.23 26.45
N LYS A 66 8.08 -48.06 25.68
CA LYS A 66 9.46 -48.62 25.87
C LYS A 66 10.19 -48.51 24.51
N GLY A 67 11.24 -47.70 24.36
CA GLY A 67 12.60 -47.90 24.87
C GLY A 67 13.48 -48.41 23.71
N GLU A 68 14.10 -47.52 22.93
CA GLU A 68 15.55 -47.20 22.91
C GLU A 68 16.30 -47.88 21.75
N LEU A 69 16.95 -47.08 20.88
CA LEU A 69 18.41 -47.09 20.66
C LEU A 69 18.85 -46.11 19.55
N SER A 70 19.68 -45.17 20.01
CA SER A 70 20.66 -44.26 19.38
C SER A 70 20.94 -44.29 17.86
N LEU A 71 20.89 -43.09 17.27
CA LEU A 71 21.77 -42.66 16.17
C LEU A 71 22.13 -41.18 16.42
N SER A 72 22.94 -40.94 17.46
CA SER A 72 23.76 -39.73 17.55
C SER A 72 24.90 -39.85 16.55
N GLU A 73 24.80 -39.16 15.42
CA GLU A 73 25.90 -38.58 14.62
C GLU A 73 25.38 -38.23 13.21
N LEU A 74 24.68 -37.09 13.10
CA LEU A 74 24.80 -36.08 12.03
C LEU A 74 23.65 -35.08 12.21
N VAL A 75 23.95 -33.79 11.99
CA VAL A 75 23.05 -32.62 12.08
C VAL A 75 22.97 -31.97 13.46
N MET A 76 24.11 -31.44 13.93
CA MET A 76 24.11 -30.16 14.65
C MET A 76 24.66 -29.08 13.73
N SER A 77 23.81 -28.09 13.41
CA SER A 77 24.09 -26.65 13.49
C SER A 77 23.27 -25.87 12.46
N HIS A 78 21.99 -25.64 12.73
CA HIS A 78 21.34 -24.36 12.42
C HIS A 78 20.24 -24.12 13.47
N ARG A 79 20.45 -23.09 14.30
CA ARG A 79 19.55 -22.67 15.37
C ARG A 79 18.22 -22.19 14.79
N LEU A 80 17.15 -22.94 15.01
CA LEU A 80 15.78 -22.45 14.84
C LEU A 80 15.41 -21.63 16.08
N LEU A 81 14.98 -20.39 15.84
CA LEU A 81 14.46 -19.44 16.82
C LEU A 81 13.15 -19.97 17.45
N PRO A 82 12.79 -19.49 18.66
CA PRO A 82 11.64 -20.00 19.41
C PRO A 82 10.31 -19.64 18.72
N ALA A 83 9.37 -20.59 18.73
CA ALA A 83 8.00 -20.37 18.33
C ALA A 83 7.34 -19.24 19.16
N PRO A 84 6.59 -18.31 18.56
CA PRO A 84 5.79 -17.36 19.32
C PRO A 84 4.65 -18.13 20.00
N SER A 85 4.79 -18.31 21.31
CA SER A 85 3.71 -18.78 22.18
C SER A 85 2.67 -17.67 22.32
N SER A 86 1.62 -17.69 21.50
CA SER A 86 0.31 -17.07 21.74
C SER A 86 -0.67 -17.41 20.61
N LEU A 87 -1.06 -18.69 20.53
CA LEU A 87 -2.28 -19.11 19.85
C LEU A 87 -3.21 -19.72 20.91
N VAL A 88 -3.74 -18.85 21.77
CA VAL A 88 -4.97 -19.18 22.49
C VAL A 88 -6.10 -18.80 21.55
N ALA A 89 -6.80 -19.82 21.06
CA ALA A 89 -8.06 -19.67 20.36
C ALA A 89 -9.05 -18.97 21.31
N ILE A 90 -9.33 -17.68 21.07
CA ILE A 90 -10.44 -16.98 21.69
C ILE A 90 -11.59 -17.11 20.71
N ILE A 91 -12.55 -17.98 21.04
CA ILE A 91 -13.93 -17.86 20.54
C ILE A 91 -14.66 -17.05 21.63
N PRO A 92 -14.97 -15.76 21.44
CA PRO A 92 -15.86 -15.06 22.35
C PRO A 92 -17.28 -15.17 21.82
N THR A 93 -18.08 -16.05 22.43
CA THR A 93 -19.54 -15.94 22.40
C THR A 93 -19.96 -14.90 23.45
N ALA A 94 -19.98 -13.62 23.05
CA ALA A 94 -20.62 -12.55 23.81
C ALA A 94 -21.24 -11.52 22.85
N PRO A 95 -22.47 -11.04 23.10
CA PRO A 95 -23.09 -10.04 22.25
C PRO A 95 -22.39 -8.67 22.40
N ALA A 96 -22.42 -7.91 21.30
CA ALA A 96 -21.72 -6.65 21.07
C ALA A 96 -21.87 -5.63 22.19
N GLY A 97 -20.76 -5.32 22.87
CA GLY A 97 -20.54 -4.11 23.65
C GLY A 97 -19.06 -3.74 23.56
N PHE A 98 -18.76 -2.50 23.16
CA PHE A 98 -17.39 -1.95 23.12
C PHE A 98 -16.86 -1.81 24.55
N THR A 99 -16.39 -2.90 25.16
CA THR A 99 -16.00 -2.92 26.59
C THR A 99 -14.49 -2.82 26.82
N SER A 100 -13.73 -2.38 25.82
CA SER A 100 -12.33 -1.99 26.07
C SER A 100 -12.33 -0.72 26.92
N LYS A 101 -11.58 -0.71 28.03
CA LYS A 101 -11.41 0.48 28.88
C LYS A 101 -10.90 1.71 28.10
N ASP A 102 -10.21 1.47 26.99
CA ASP A 102 -9.60 2.49 26.15
C ASP A 102 -10.50 2.92 24.98
N CYS A 103 -11.68 2.31 24.79
CA CYS A 103 -12.61 2.70 23.74
C CYS A 103 -13.57 3.76 24.29
N PRO A 104 -13.61 4.98 23.74
CA PRO A 104 -14.62 5.96 24.12
C PRO A 104 -16.00 5.44 23.74
N GLU A 105 -17.01 5.92 24.47
CA GLU A 105 -18.39 5.74 24.07
C GLU A 105 -18.61 6.44 22.72
N LEU A 106 -19.06 5.68 21.71
CA LEU A 106 -19.32 6.18 20.36
C LEU A 106 -20.65 6.94 20.32
N THR A 107 -20.66 8.14 20.91
CA THR A 107 -21.79 9.05 20.84
C THR A 107 -22.03 9.50 19.38
N PRO A 108 -23.26 9.86 18.99
CA PRO A 108 -23.55 10.34 17.64
C PRO A 108 -22.64 11.49 17.18
N ALA A 109 -22.32 12.43 18.07
CA ALA A 109 -21.42 13.55 17.79
C ALA A 109 -19.98 13.11 17.52
N LEU A 110 -19.49 12.13 18.29
CA LEU A 110 -18.14 11.59 18.09
C LEU A 110 -18.06 10.78 16.78
N VAL A 111 -19.10 10.00 16.45
CA VAL A 111 -19.17 9.28 15.16
C VAL A 111 -19.17 10.27 14.00
N ALA A 112 -19.98 11.32 14.04
CA ALA A 112 -19.99 12.37 13.02
C ALA A 112 -18.61 13.00 12.85
N HIS A 113 -17.94 13.35 13.96
CA HIS A 113 -16.58 13.89 13.93
C HIS A 113 -15.56 12.96 13.25
N PHE A 114 -15.65 11.64 13.46
CA PHE A 114 -14.76 10.70 12.78
C PHE A 114 -15.01 10.62 11.27
N PHE A 115 -16.27 10.73 10.85
CA PHE A 115 -16.60 10.85 9.43
C PHE A 115 -16.00 12.13 8.86
N ASP A 116 -16.17 13.28 9.52
CA ASP A 116 -15.56 14.56 9.08
C ASP A 116 -14.03 14.43 8.93
N CYS A 117 -13.36 13.78 9.87
CA CYS A 117 -11.92 13.51 9.77
C CYS A 117 -11.58 12.58 8.60
N PHE A 118 -12.41 11.58 8.31
CA PHE A 118 -12.21 10.67 7.18
C PHE A 118 -12.38 11.38 5.82
N TYR A 119 -13.27 12.37 5.72
CA TYR A 119 -13.51 13.12 4.49
C TYR A 119 -12.30 13.94 4.02
N VAL A 120 -11.38 14.27 4.92
CA VAL A 120 -10.13 14.97 4.59
C VAL A 120 -9.06 14.03 4.01
N LEU A 121 -9.27 12.71 4.07
CA LEU A 121 -8.30 11.72 3.62
C LEU A 121 -8.43 11.43 2.14
N ASN A 122 -7.31 11.35 1.43
CA ASN A 122 -7.29 10.97 0.01
C ASN A 122 -7.88 9.58 -0.28
N VAL A 123 -7.98 8.71 0.74
CA VAL A 123 -8.58 7.38 0.58
C VAL A 123 -10.05 7.46 0.15
N ILE A 124 -10.75 8.56 0.42
CA ILE A 124 -12.17 8.70 0.08
C ILE A 124 -12.43 8.70 -1.43
N THR A 125 -11.40 9.06 -2.21
CA THR A 125 -11.44 9.04 -3.68
C THR A 125 -11.31 7.62 -4.25
N HIS A 126 -11.19 6.61 -3.39
CA HIS A 126 -11.09 5.23 -3.84
C HIS A 126 -12.39 4.77 -4.51
N PRO A 127 -12.34 4.24 -5.75
CA PRO A 127 -13.50 3.80 -6.53
C PRO A 127 -14.53 2.91 -5.81
N VAL A 128 -14.09 2.01 -4.92
CA VAL A 128 -14.99 1.12 -4.15
C VAL A 128 -15.65 1.78 -2.94
N ILE A 129 -15.27 3.00 -2.56
CA ILE A 129 -15.81 3.74 -1.42
C ILE A 129 -16.93 4.67 -1.90
N SER A 130 -18.17 4.28 -1.63
CA SER A 130 -19.33 5.15 -1.88
C SER A 130 -19.61 6.02 -0.65
N ALA A 131 -18.85 7.12 -0.51
CA ALA A 131 -18.90 7.99 0.66
C ALA A 131 -20.29 8.59 0.93
N SER A 132 -21.00 9.00 -0.13
CA SER A 132 -22.37 9.52 -0.02
C SER A 132 -23.35 8.47 0.51
N SER A 133 -23.26 7.24 0.02
CA SER A 133 -24.13 6.13 0.42
C SER A 133 -23.93 5.73 1.89
N ILE A 134 -22.68 5.59 2.32
CA ILE A 134 -22.40 5.23 3.73
C ILE A 134 -22.82 6.35 4.68
N THR A 135 -22.61 7.62 4.32
CA THR A 135 -23.04 8.76 5.16
C THR A 135 -24.54 8.87 5.26
N ALA A 136 -25.27 8.70 4.14
CA ALA A 136 -26.73 8.65 4.17
C ALA A 136 -27.24 7.52 5.08
N SER A 137 -26.61 6.34 5.01
CA SER A 137 -26.97 5.18 5.85
C SER A 137 -26.74 5.45 7.34
N VAL A 138 -25.59 6.03 7.70
CA VAL A 138 -25.24 6.36 9.09
C VAL A 138 -26.15 7.47 9.63
N GLN A 139 -26.44 8.50 8.83
CA GLN A 139 -27.37 9.57 9.21
C GLN A 139 -28.79 9.06 9.41
N ALA A 140 -29.29 8.19 8.52
CA ALA A 140 -30.59 7.55 8.65
C ALA A 140 -30.69 6.71 9.94
N ALA A 141 -29.59 6.09 10.36
CA ALA A 141 -29.47 5.39 11.63
C ALA A 141 -29.21 6.33 12.84
N SER A 142 -29.29 7.65 12.67
CA SER A 142 -28.96 8.65 13.70
C SER A 142 -27.59 8.41 14.35
N PHE A 143 -26.62 7.99 13.53
CA PHE A 143 -25.26 7.60 13.91
C PHE A 143 -25.17 6.42 14.90
N GLN A 144 -26.26 5.67 15.12
CA GLN A 144 -26.26 4.47 15.96
C GLN A 144 -25.83 3.24 15.13
N LEU A 145 -24.55 2.88 15.25
CA LEU A 145 -23.95 1.79 14.45
C LEU A 145 -24.64 0.44 14.61
N SER A 146 -25.28 0.18 15.74
CA SER A 146 -26.02 -1.06 16.00
C SER A 146 -27.25 -1.25 15.12
N LEU A 147 -27.79 -0.16 14.54
CA LEU A 147 -28.95 -0.18 13.66
C LEU A 147 -28.59 -0.42 12.19
N LEU A 148 -27.30 -0.37 11.85
CA LEU A 148 -26.83 -0.59 10.48
C LEU A 148 -26.80 -2.08 10.13
N PRO A 149 -27.01 -2.43 8.84
CA PRO A 149 -26.74 -3.77 8.34
C PRO A 149 -25.30 -4.23 8.64
N PRO A 150 -25.04 -5.54 8.78
CA PRO A 150 -23.72 -6.02 9.21
C PRO A 150 -22.55 -5.49 8.38
N GLN A 151 -22.64 -5.52 7.04
CA GLN A 151 -21.57 -5.08 6.14
C GLN A 151 -21.38 -3.56 6.19
N THR A 152 -22.46 -2.79 6.12
CA THR A 152 -22.47 -1.33 6.29
C THR A 152 -21.88 -0.91 7.64
N ARG A 153 -22.18 -1.65 8.71
CA ARG A 153 -21.63 -1.44 10.05
C ARG A 153 -20.12 -1.68 10.10
N VAL A 154 -19.62 -2.72 9.42
CA VAL A 154 -18.18 -2.96 9.30
C VAL A 154 -17.50 -1.79 8.60
N LEU A 155 -18.03 -1.36 7.46
CA LEU A 155 -17.48 -0.23 6.71
C LEU A 155 -17.46 1.05 7.56
N ALA A 156 -18.56 1.36 8.26
CA ALA A 156 -18.63 2.49 9.18
C ALA A 156 -17.57 2.40 10.29
N LEU A 157 -17.34 1.21 10.86
CA LEU A 157 -16.30 1.01 11.87
C LEU A 157 -14.88 1.17 11.31
N CYS A 158 -14.62 0.74 10.07
CA CYS A 158 -13.35 0.98 9.39
C CYS A 158 -13.11 2.49 9.16
N ILE A 159 -14.15 3.22 8.73
CA ILE A 159 -14.12 4.68 8.56
C ILE A 159 -13.83 5.36 9.90
N ILE A 160 -14.52 4.95 10.97
CA ILE A 160 -14.31 5.48 12.33
C ILE A 160 -12.88 5.21 12.81
N ALA A 161 -12.38 3.99 12.63
CA ALA A 161 -11.02 3.63 13.04
C ALA A 161 -9.99 4.48 12.28
N LEU A 162 -10.15 4.67 10.97
CA LEU A 162 -9.23 5.49 10.19
C LEU A 162 -9.35 6.99 10.51
N GLY A 163 -10.57 7.51 10.63
CA GLY A 163 -10.83 8.90 11.04
C GLY A 163 -10.28 9.21 12.43
N SER A 164 -10.25 8.21 13.34
CA SER A 164 -9.67 8.38 14.67
C SER A 164 -8.17 8.67 14.66
N LEU A 165 -7.44 8.23 13.62
CA LEU A 165 -6.01 8.53 13.45
C LEU A 165 -5.75 10.02 13.25
N HIS A 166 -6.75 10.82 12.88
CA HIS A 166 -6.60 12.25 12.63
C HIS A 166 -7.42 13.11 13.59
N SER A 167 -8.31 12.49 14.36
CA SER A 167 -9.23 13.16 15.28
C SER A 167 -8.54 14.09 16.27
N PHE A 168 -9.02 15.33 16.34
CA PHE A 168 -8.63 16.34 17.32
C PHE A 168 -9.63 16.45 18.50
N HIS A 169 -10.54 15.49 18.61
CA HIS A 169 -11.57 15.47 19.65
C HIS A 169 -10.97 15.13 21.02
N GLU A 170 -11.49 15.77 22.08
CA GLU A 170 -10.99 15.59 23.44
C GLU A 170 -11.13 14.15 23.97
N ALA A 171 -12.20 13.45 23.58
CA ALA A 171 -12.40 12.04 23.93
C ALA A 171 -11.35 11.09 23.34
N VAL A 172 -10.58 11.54 22.34
CA VAL A 172 -9.53 10.75 21.68
C VAL A 172 -8.15 11.16 22.18
N LEU A 173 -7.87 12.47 22.25
CA LEU A 173 -6.57 13.00 22.65
C LEU A 173 -6.39 13.12 24.16
N GLY A 174 -7.49 13.15 24.92
CA GLY A 174 -7.47 13.43 26.35
C GLY A 174 -6.94 14.84 26.69
N PRO A 175 -6.50 15.06 27.93
CA PRO A 175 -6.01 16.36 28.39
C PRO A 175 -4.67 16.72 27.72
N GLY A 176 -4.48 18.01 27.42
CA GLY A 176 -3.25 18.58 26.86
C GLY A 176 -3.50 19.43 25.60
N PRO A 177 -2.44 19.98 24.98
CA PRO A 177 -2.55 20.76 23.75
C PRO A 177 -3.23 19.94 22.64
N ARG A 178 -4.13 20.57 21.88
CA ARG A 178 -4.77 19.95 20.72
C ARG A 178 -5.15 21.03 19.70
N PRO A 179 -5.14 20.72 18.39
CA PRO A 179 -5.60 21.66 17.39
C PRO A 179 -7.12 21.83 17.47
N ALA A 180 -7.63 22.97 17.01
CA ALA A 180 -9.07 23.23 16.85
C ALA A 180 -9.65 22.59 15.59
N SER A 181 -8.82 22.33 14.58
CA SER A 181 -9.16 21.66 13.32
C SER A 181 -7.95 20.97 12.70
N LEU A 182 -8.15 20.16 11.66
CA LEU A 182 -7.05 19.55 10.89
C LEU A 182 -6.20 20.58 10.12
N THR A 183 -6.69 21.81 9.98
CA THR A 183 -6.06 22.93 9.26
C THR A 183 -5.58 24.04 10.19
N ASP A 184 -5.51 23.78 11.49
CA ASP A 184 -5.08 24.74 12.51
C ASP A 184 -3.58 25.06 12.38
N SER A 185 -3.27 25.98 11.47
CA SER A 185 -1.90 26.43 11.20
C SER A 185 -1.23 27.04 12.43
N SER A 186 -2.01 27.65 13.33
CA SER A 186 -1.50 28.23 14.56
C SER A 186 -0.98 27.14 15.51
N PHE A 187 -1.71 26.03 15.66
CA PHE A 187 -1.26 24.90 16.45
C PHE A 187 0.00 24.27 15.86
N PHE A 188 -0.01 23.94 14.56
CA PHE A 188 1.11 23.24 13.92
C PHE A 188 2.38 24.09 13.75
N SER A 189 2.27 25.42 13.76
CA SER A 189 3.43 26.32 13.70
C SER A 189 3.97 26.72 15.07
N ALA A 190 3.10 26.89 16.08
CA ALA A 190 3.50 27.35 17.41
C ALA A 190 4.04 26.24 18.32
N ASN A 191 3.65 24.98 18.08
CA ASN A 191 4.07 23.85 18.92
C ASN A 191 5.33 23.18 18.36
N SER A 192 6.15 22.67 19.26
CA SER A 192 7.32 21.85 18.92
C SER A 192 6.92 20.53 18.25
N ARG A 193 7.82 19.93 17.47
CA ARG A 193 7.61 18.60 16.87
C ARG A 193 7.32 17.52 17.92
N GLU A 194 7.90 17.67 19.12
CA GLU A 194 7.65 16.78 20.25
C GLU A 194 6.21 16.88 20.77
N GLU A 195 5.66 18.10 20.91
CA GLU A 195 4.27 18.30 21.32
C GLU A 195 3.28 17.75 20.28
N VAL A 196 3.57 17.96 18.99
CA VAL A 196 2.78 17.39 17.89
C VAL A 196 2.82 15.86 17.91
N ARG A 197 4.00 15.25 18.09
CA ARG A 197 4.18 13.79 18.23
C ARG A 197 3.43 13.23 19.45
N ASN A 198 3.42 13.95 20.56
CA ASN A 198 2.70 13.53 21.77
C ASN A 198 1.19 13.40 21.54
N CYS A 199 0.62 14.09 20.54
CA CYS A 199 -0.76 13.86 20.12
C CYS A 199 -0.97 12.45 19.54
N GLY A 200 -0.05 11.99 18.68
CA GLY A 200 -0.07 10.64 18.12
C GLY A 200 0.02 9.56 19.20
N THR A 201 0.92 9.73 20.17
CA THR A 201 1.05 8.81 21.32
C THR A 201 -0.22 8.77 22.17
N ARG A 202 -0.83 9.93 22.47
CA ARG A 202 -2.05 9.98 23.29
C ARG A 202 -3.26 9.34 22.63
N ARG A 203 -3.45 9.47 21.31
CA ARG A 203 -4.58 8.82 20.61
C ARG A 203 -4.41 7.32 20.41
N ALA A 204 -3.18 6.82 20.40
CA ALA A 204 -2.87 5.45 19.99
C ALA A 204 -3.71 4.36 20.71
N PRO A 205 -3.97 4.42 22.03
CA PRO A 205 -4.83 3.45 22.71
C PRO A 205 -6.26 3.41 22.15
N VAL A 206 -6.86 4.59 21.93
CA VAL A 206 -8.21 4.73 21.38
C VAL A 206 -8.26 4.19 19.95
N CYS A 207 -7.31 4.58 19.11
CA CYS A 207 -7.22 4.11 17.72
C CYS A 207 -7.08 2.58 17.64
N ARG A 208 -6.22 1.99 18.48
CA ARG A 208 -6.08 0.52 18.57
C ARG A 208 -7.37 -0.15 19.01
N ALA A 209 -8.10 0.43 19.96
CA ALA A 209 -9.37 -0.12 20.43
C ALA A 209 -10.46 -0.09 19.33
N LEU A 210 -10.57 1.02 18.60
CA LEU A 210 -11.49 1.17 17.47
C LEU A 210 -11.11 0.25 16.30
N HIS A 211 -9.82 0.15 15.98
CA HIS A 211 -9.33 -0.78 14.97
C HIS A 211 -9.66 -2.23 15.35
N ALA A 212 -9.41 -2.64 16.60
CA ALA A 212 -9.76 -3.99 17.07
C ALA A 212 -11.27 -4.26 17.00
N ALA A 213 -12.11 -3.23 17.18
CA ALA A 213 -13.55 -3.37 17.01
C ALA A 213 -13.97 -3.54 15.54
N ALA A 214 -13.35 -2.79 14.63
CA ALA A 214 -13.55 -2.96 13.19
C ALA A 214 -13.14 -4.37 12.72
N LEU A 215 -11.98 -4.85 13.19
CA LEU A 215 -11.53 -6.22 12.91
C LEU A 215 -12.55 -7.24 13.41
N ARG A 216 -12.97 -7.20 14.68
CA ARG A 216 -13.98 -8.14 15.20
C ARG A 216 -15.26 -8.13 14.37
N ALA A 217 -15.77 -6.96 14.04
CA ALA A 217 -16.97 -6.83 13.22
C ALA A 217 -16.80 -7.44 11.83
N ALA A 218 -15.63 -7.24 11.19
CA ALA A 218 -15.33 -7.78 9.86
C ALA A 218 -15.23 -9.31 9.86
N TRP A 219 -14.66 -9.89 10.92
CA TRP A 219 -14.61 -11.34 11.12
C TRP A 219 -16.00 -11.92 11.31
N ASP A 220 -16.82 -11.33 12.19
CA ASP A 220 -18.19 -11.79 12.45
C ASP A 220 -19.08 -11.69 11.21
N ALA A 221 -18.89 -10.66 10.38
CA ALA A 221 -19.64 -10.45 9.14
C ALA A 221 -19.13 -11.30 7.95
N GLY A 222 -18.01 -12.01 8.10
CA GLY A 222 -17.39 -12.78 7.03
C GLY A 222 -16.92 -11.90 5.85
N THR A 223 -16.42 -10.69 6.13
CA THR A 223 -16.09 -9.66 5.13
C THR A 223 -15.20 -10.18 3.99
N ILE A 224 -14.21 -11.03 4.30
CA ILE A 224 -13.30 -11.64 3.30
C ILE A 224 -14.03 -12.56 2.30
N LEU A 225 -15.10 -13.23 2.74
CA LEU A 225 -15.72 -14.33 2.00
C LEU A 225 -16.89 -13.85 1.12
N HIS A 226 -17.57 -12.78 1.52
CA HIS A 226 -18.78 -12.32 0.85
C HIS A 226 -18.46 -11.16 -0.09
N VAL A 227 -18.56 -11.38 -1.40
CA VAL A 227 -18.25 -10.35 -2.39
C VAL A 227 -19.30 -9.24 -2.38
N SER A 228 -18.87 -8.02 -2.05
CA SER A 228 -19.65 -6.78 -2.20
C SER A 228 -18.70 -5.57 -2.28
N LEU A 229 -19.23 -4.43 -2.74
CA LEU A 229 -18.49 -3.16 -2.72
C LEU A 229 -18.10 -2.74 -1.29
N GLU A 230 -19.03 -2.85 -0.33
CA GLU A 230 -18.78 -2.50 1.07
C GLU A 230 -17.68 -3.38 1.69
N ASN A 231 -17.66 -4.68 1.35
CA ASN A 231 -16.64 -5.58 1.85
C ASN A 231 -15.28 -5.36 1.18
N ALA A 232 -15.26 -5.01 -0.12
CA ALA A 232 -14.05 -4.58 -0.81
C ALA A 232 -13.48 -3.31 -0.15
N ALA A 233 -14.31 -2.30 0.10
CA ALA A 233 -13.94 -1.07 0.82
C ALA A 233 -13.44 -1.37 2.23
N SER A 234 -14.16 -2.21 2.97
CA SER A 234 -13.75 -2.61 4.32
C SER A 234 -12.39 -3.30 4.34
N CYS A 235 -12.13 -4.23 3.41
CA CYS A 235 -10.83 -4.89 3.27
C CYS A 235 -9.72 -3.89 2.92
N PHE A 236 -9.98 -2.96 2.00
CA PHE A 236 -9.03 -1.90 1.66
C PHE A 236 -8.67 -1.03 2.87
N LEU A 237 -9.68 -0.55 3.62
CA LEU A 237 -9.44 0.29 4.79
C LEU A 237 -8.78 -0.47 5.95
N LEU A 238 -9.12 -1.75 6.17
CA LEU A 238 -8.46 -2.59 7.17
C LEU A 238 -6.99 -2.85 6.81
N ASP A 239 -6.68 -3.06 5.54
CA ASP A 239 -5.28 -3.20 5.12
C ASP A 239 -4.46 -1.94 5.40
N ILE A 240 -5.05 -0.76 5.17
CA ILE A 240 -4.43 0.53 5.53
C ILE A 240 -4.18 0.63 7.03
N LEU A 241 -5.14 0.19 7.86
CA LEU A 241 -5.02 0.22 9.31
C LEU A 241 -3.98 -0.77 9.86
N ASP A 242 -3.82 -1.93 9.21
CA ASP A 242 -2.80 -2.94 9.57
C ASP A 242 -1.40 -2.58 9.04
N TYR A 243 -1.32 -1.70 8.03
CA TYR A 243 -0.07 -1.40 7.33
C TYR A 243 1.07 -0.83 8.20
N PRO A 244 0.83 0.09 9.16
CA PRO A 244 1.89 0.65 10.01
C PRO A 244 2.54 -0.38 10.94
N ASP A 245 1.77 -1.37 11.39
CA ASP A 245 2.17 -2.31 12.45
C ASP A 245 2.64 -3.68 11.91
N SER A 246 2.44 -3.95 10.61
CA SER A 246 2.73 -5.27 10.02
C SER A 246 4.22 -5.53 9.76
N SER A 247 4.94 -5.99 10.79
CA SER A 247 6.19 -6.74 10.61
C SER A 247 5.97 -8.04 9.79
N THR A 248 4.73 -8.51 9.73
CA THR A 248 4.34 -9.73 9.02
C THR A 248 4.32 -9.51 7.49
N PRO A 249 4.94 -10.40 6.69
CA PRO A 249 4.92 -10.27 5.23
C PRO A 249 3.52 -10.49 4.63
N SER A 250 2.60 -11.14 5.35
CA SER A 250 1.23 -11.39 4.90
C SER A 250 0.35 -10.14 5.00
N ARG A 251 -0.40 -9.84 3.93
CA ARG A 251 -1.45 -8.82 3.86
C ARG A 251 -2.79 -9.45 3.46
N PRO A 252 -3.49 -10.12 4.40
CA PRO A 252 -4.70 -10.87 4.09
C PRO A 252 -5.82 -9.97 3.58
N TRP A 253 -5.96 -8.77 4.13
CA TRP A 253 -6.97 -7.80 3.73
C TRP A 253 -6.72 -7.24 2.33
N ALA A 254 -5.49 -6.87 1.97
CA ALA A 254 -5.18 -6.52 0.57
C ALA A 254 -5.46 -7.69 -0.39
N GLY A 255 -5.11 -8.92 -0.02
CA GLY A 255 -5.41 -10.10 -0.84
C GLY A 255 -6.92 -10.31 -1.06
N ALA A 256 -7.71 -10.17 0.01
CA ALA A 256 -9.17 -10.24 -0.06
C ALA A 256 -9.76 -9.10 -0.89
N TYR A 257 -9.30 -7.87 -0.66
CA TYR A 257 -9.69 -6.68 -1.44
C TYR A 257 -9.47 -6.90 -2.94
N ILE A 258 -8.28 -7.32 -3.37
CA ILE A 258 -8.02 -7.60 -4.79
C ILE A 258 -8.90 -8.72 -5.32
N SER A 259 -9.17 -9.77 -4.52
CA SER A 259 -10.11 -10.82 -4.90
C SER A 259 -11.54 -10.28 -5.12
N HIS A 260 -12.02 -9.39 -4.25
CA HIS A 260 -13.32 -8.74 -4.42
C HIS A 260 -13.33 -7.87 -5.69
N VAL A 261 -12.30 -7.05 -5.91
CA VAL A 261 -12.19 -6.21 -7.10
C VAL A 261 -12.23 -7.04 -8.37
N ARG A 262 -11.48 -8.15 -8.44
CA ARG A 262 -11.50 -9.08 -9.59
C ARG A 262 -12.90 -9.66 -9.85
N ALA A 263 -13.67 -9.92 -8.80
CA ALA A 263 -15.02 -10.46 -8.93
C ALA A 263 -16.04 -9.40 -9.39
N ILE A 264 -15.88 -8.14 -8.99
CA ILE A 264 -16.83 -7.06 -9.29
C ILE A 264 -16.48 -6.35 -10.61
N ALA A 265 -15.20 -6.21 -10.95
CA ALA A 265 -14.73 -5.47 -12.12
C ALA A 265 -15.35 -5.87 -13.47
N PRO A 266 -15.64 -7.17 -13.76
CA PRO A 266 -16.34 -7.54 -14.98
C PRO A 266 -17.74 -6.90 -15.10
N MET A 267 -18.44 -6.71 -13.97
CA MET A 267 -19.75 -6.05 -13.96
C MET A 267 -19.62 -4.58 -14.33
N TRP A 268 -18.62 -3.87 -13.78
CA TRP A 268 -18.34 -2.49 -14.15
C TRP A 268 -17.97 -2.33 -15.63
N ARG A 269 -17.26 -3.30 -16.21
CA ARG A 269 -16.96 -3.28 -17.65
C ARG A 269 -18.21 -3.43 -18.51
N SER A 270 -19.17 -4.24 -18.06
CA SER A 270 -20.41 -4.46 -18.82
C SER A 270 -21.33 -3.23 -18.85
N THR A 271 -21.14 -2.28 -17.94
CA THR A 271 -21.86 -1.00 -17.89
C THR A 271 -21.13 0.12 -18.63
N ILE A 272 -20.00 -0.16 -19.31
CA ILE A 272 -19.32 0.83 -20.13
C ILE A 272 -20.21 1.17 -21.34
N GLY A 273 -20.75 2.39 -21.34
CA GLY A 273 -21.67 2.89 -22.37
C GLY A 273 -23.13 3.05 -21.92
N SER A 274 -23.51 2.64 -20.71
CA SER A 274 -24.86 2.86 -20.14
C SER A 274 -25.05 4.25 -19.52
N GLY A 275 -24.01 5.08 -19.48
CA GLY A 275 -24.01 6.35 -18.73
C GLY A 275 -23.79 6.17 -17.23
N ASP A 276 -23.43 4.97 -16.77
CA ASP A 276 -23.06 4.71 -15.38
C ASP A 276 -21.71 5.35 -15.02
N GLN A 277 -21.63 5.90 -13.80
CA GLN A 277 -20.45 6.54 -13.20
C GLN A 277 -19.17 5.67 -13.29
N TRP A 278 -19.34 4.34 -13.33
CA TRP A 278 -18.26 3.35 -13.39
C TRP A 278 -17.52 3.30 -14.74
N ALA A 279 -18.06 3.96 -15.77
CA ALA A 279 -17.48 4.03 -17.11
C ALA A 279 -16.70 5.32 -17.37
N SER A 280 -16.68 6.27 -16.43
CA SER A 280 -16.09 7.59 -16.67
C SER A 280 -14.56 7.54 -16.77
N PRO A 281 -13.93 8.41 -17.58
CA PRO A 281 -12.47 8.57 -17.61
C PRO A 281 -11.87 8.83 -16.22
N ALA A 282 -12.57 9.61 -15.39
CA ALA A 282 -12.22 9.89 -14.00
C ALA A 282 -12.01 8.61 -13.17
N TYR A 283 -12.98 7.69 -13.26
CA TYR A 283 -12.99 6.42 -12.54
C TYR A 283 -11.77 5.55 -12.91
N SER A 284 -11.45 5.48 -14.21
CA SER A 284 -10.28 4.73 -14.69
C SER A 284 -8.94 5.35 -14.26
N GLY A 285 -8.86 6.68 -14.15
CA GLY A 285 -7.70 7.39 -13.61
C GLY A 285 -7.46 7.06 -12.14
N GLN A 286 -8.51 7.09 -11.32
CA GLN A 286 -8.44 6.73 -9.90
C GLN A 286 -7.95 5.30 -9.69
N TRP A 287 -8.51 4.32 -10.42
CA TRP A 287 -8.02 2.94 -10.35
C TRP A 287 -6.53 2.82 -10.66
N THR A 288 -6.06 3.52 -11.69
CA THR A 288 -4.66 3.45 -12.08
C THR A 288 -3.75 3.97 -10.96
N ALA A 289 -4.17 5.02 -10.22
CA ALA A 289 -3.45 5.52 -9.05
C ALA A 289 -3.42 4.51 -7.89
N PHE A 290 -4.56 3.87 -7.56
CA PHE A 290 -4.61 2.91 -6.45
C PHE A 290 -3.88 1.60 -6.75
N ILE A 291 -3.96 1.10 -7.99
CA ILE A 291 -3.20 -0.07 -8.44
C ILE A 291 -1.70 0.23 -8.40
N MET A 292 -1.30 1.44 -8.82
CA MET A 292 0.08 1.90 -8.71
C MET A 292 0.53 1.91 -7.24
N ALA A 293 -0.26 2.50 -6.34
CA ALA A 293 0.06 2.53 -4.91
C ALA A 293 0.28 1.11 -4.35
N GLU A 294 -0.59 0.15 -4.68
CA GLU A 294 -0.47 -1.25 -4.25
C GLU A 294 0.80 -1.94 -4.78
N ALA A 295 1.14 -1.70 -6.06
CA ALA A 295 2.37 -2.22 -6.63
C ALA A 295 3.62 -1.60 -5.99
N LEU A 296 3.58 -0.30 -5.68
CA LEU A 296 4.67 0.42 -5.02
C LEU A 296 4.87 -0.02 -3.57
N ILE A 297 3.79 -0.34 -2.84
CA ILE A 297 3.87 -0.94 -1.51
C ILE A 297 4.68 -2.24 -1.57
N SER A 298 4.39 -3.09 -2.56
CA SER A 298 5.06 -4.39 -2.72
C SER A 298 6.58 -4.22 -2.86
N VAL A 299 7.05 -3.36 -3.77
CA VAL A 299 8.49 -3.14 -4.01
C VAL A 299 9.20 -2.38 -2.91
N ASN A 300 8.54 -1.43 -2.24
CA ASN A 300 9.18 -0.65 -1.16
C ASN A 300 9.23 -1.39 0.17
N CYS A 301 8.23 -2.24 0.43
CA CYS A 301 8.06 -2.89 1.73
C CYS A 301 8.43 -4.37 1.72
N ARG A 302 8.90 -4.86 0.57
CA ARG A 302 9.19 -6.28 0.35
C ARG A 302 7.97 -7.16 0.69
N LYS A 303 6.79 -6.74 0.24
CA LYS A 303 5.55 -7.50 0.37
C LYS A 303 5.22 -8.15 -0.97
N PRO A 304 4.53 -9.31 -0.98
CA PRO A 304 4.18 -9.98 -2.24
C PRO A 304 3.42 -9.07 -3.20
N MET A 305 3.80 -9.08 -4.48
CA MET A 305 3.07 -8.40 -5.53
C MET A 305 1.69 -9.03 -5.72
N LEU A 306 0.62 -8.29 -5.37
CA LEU A 306 -0.76 -8.79 -5.44
C LEU A 306 -1.45 -8.52 -6.78
N ILE A 307 -0.95 -7.53 -7.52
CA ILE A 307 -1.50 -7.05 -8.79
C ILE A 307 -0.83 -7.76 -9.97
N THR A 308 -1.64 -8.28 -10.89
CA THR A 308 -1.16 -8.84 -12.17
C THR A 308 -1.29 -7.83 -13.32
N LEU A 309 -0.76 -8.19 -14.49
CA LEU A 309 -0.97 -7.38 -15.69
C LEU A 309 -2.45 -7.38 -16.10
N GLU A 310 -3.13 -8.52 -15.95
CA GLU A 310 -4.55 -8.66 -16.27
C GLU A 310 -5.41 -7.73 -15.39
N ASP A 311 -5.13 -7.62 -14.09
CA ASP A 311 -5.85 -6.69 -13.21
C ASP A 311 -5.70 -5.25 -13.68
N GLN A 312 -4.47 -4.89 -14.08
CA GLN A 312 -4.17 -3.54 -14.55
C GLN A 312 -4.90 -3.22 -15.85
N LEU A 313 -4.88 -4.14 -16.83
CA LEU A 313 -5.58 -3.99 -18.10
C LEU A 313 -7.11 -4.01 -17.93
N LEU A 314 -7.61 -4.74 -16.92
CA LEU A 314 -9.03 -4.77 -16.60
C LEU A 314 -9.54 -3.42 -16.11
N LEU A 315 -8.77 -2.75 -15.26
CA LEU A 315 -9.18 -1.53 -14.56
C LEU A 315 -8.77 -0.22 -15.27
N TYR A 316 -7.81 -0.28 -16.20
CA TYR A 316 -7.38 0.90 -16.96
C TYR A 316 -8.41 1.35 -18.03
N GLY A 317 -9.20 0.41 -18.57
CA GLY A 317 -10.19 0.67 -19.61
C GLY A 317 -9.66 0.35 -21.02
N PRO A 318 -9.38 1.35 -21.89
CA PRO A 318 -8.85 1.15 -23.25
C PRO A 318 -7.39 0.68 -23.24
N ASP A 319 -6.83 0.35 -24.40
CA ASP A 319 -5.40 -0.02 -24.44
C ASP A 319 -4.51 1.18 -24.05
N PRO A 320 -3.58 1.00 -23.10
CA PRO A 320 -2.70 2.07 -22.66
C PRO A 320 -1.70 2.45 -23.76
N PRO A 321 -1.43 3.74 -23.98
CA PRO A 321 -0.42 4.18 -24.93
C PRO A 321 0.99 3.79 -24.45
N SER A 322 1.94 3.63 -25.37
CA SER A 322 3.34 3.41 -25.01
C SER A 322 3.91 4.66 -24.32
N ALA A 323 4.95 4.48 -23.49
CA ALA A 323 5.57 5.58 -22.77
C ALA A 323 6.13 6.67 -23.71
N GLU A 324 6.65 6.28 -24.87
CA GLU A 324 7.16 7.19 -25.90
C GLU A 324 6.03 8.02 -26.52
N LYS A 325 4.85 7.43 -26.73
CA LYS A 325 3.67 8.16 -27.21
C LYS A 325 3.17 9.16 -26.17
N VAL A 326 3.21 8.80 -24.89
CA VAL A 326 2.86 9.73 -23.79
C VAL A 326 3.83 10.90 -23.78
N LEU A 327 5.14 10.65 -23.88
CA LEU A 327 6.16 11.70 -23.93
C LEU A 327 5.94 12.64 -25.12
N ALA A 328 5.75 12.10 -26.32
CA ALA A 328 5.50 12.90 -27.53
C ALA A 328 4.22 13.75 -27.40
N ALA A 329 3.17 13.23 -26.76
CA ALA A 329 1.92 13.95 -26.56
C ALA A 329 2.06 15.15 -25.59
N ILE A 330 2.76 14.96 -24.46
CA ILE A 330 2.97 16.04 -23.48
C ILE A 330 3.99 17.09 -23.98
N GLU A 331 4.97 16.68 -24.78
CA GLU A 331 5.89 17.60 -25.48
C GLU A 331 5.16 18.47 -26.53
N ALA A 332 4.17 17.89 -27.22
CA ALA A 332 3.38 18.64 -28.19
C ALA A 332 2.45 19.67 -27.53
N SER A 333 1.97 19.41 -26.30
CA SER A 333 1.04 20.28 -25.58
C SER A 333 1.70 21.37 -24.75
N THR A 334 3.03 21.37 -24.59
CA THR A 334 3.73 22.31 -23.69
C THR A 334 3.58 23.78 -24.09
N LYS A 335 3.14 24.06 -25.33
CA LYS A 335 2.89 25.43 -25.83
C LYS A 335 1.55 26.01 -25.38
N LYS A 336 0.58 25.17 -25.00
CA LYS A 336 -0.73 25.59 -24.52
C LYS A 336 -1.15 24.64 -23.38
N PRO A 337 -0.98 25.05 -22.12
CA PRO A 337 -1.26 24.18 -21.00
C PRO A 337 -2.76 23.83 -20.99
N ASP A 338 -3.03 22.53 -21.06
CA ASP A 338 -4.36 21.93 -21.04
C ASP A 338 -4.44 20.91 -19.90
N PRO A 339 -5.36 21.05 -18.93
CA PRO A 339 -5.53 20.09 -17.85
C PRO A 339 -5.90 18.69 -18.37
N VAL A 340 -6.70 18.58 -19.44
CA VAL A 340 -7.11 17.28 -20.02
C VAL A 340 -5.89 16.46 -20.44
N VAL A 341 -4.97 17.12 -21.15
CA VAL A 341 -3.73 16.47 -21.61
C VAL A 341 -2.87 16.02 -20.43
N LEU A 342 -2.82 16.82 -19.35
CA LEU A 342 -2.07 16.45 -18.15
C LEU A 342 -2.69 15.22 -17.46
N PHE A 343 -4.02 15.17 -17.32
CA PHE A 343 -4.71 14.03 -16.68
C PHE A 343 -4.61 12.74 -17.51
N GLU A 344 -4.73 12.81 -18.83
CA GLU A 344 -4.53 11.64 -19.70
C GLU A 344 -3.07 11.16 -19.68
N ALA A 345 -2.10 12.09 -19.71
CA ALA A 345 -0.68 11.75 -19.56
C ALA A 345 -0.41 11.11 -18.20
N ALA A 346 -1.02 11.63 -17.12
CA ALA A 346 -0.92 11.08 -15.78
C ALA A 346 -1.47 9.67 -15.68
N LYS A 347 -2.67 9.42 -16.21
CA LYS A 347 -3.26 8.09 -16.22
C LYS A 347 -2.31 7.09 -16.90
N ALA A 348 -1.80 7.41 -18.09
CA ALA A 348 -0.85 6.54 -18.78
C ALA A 348 0.50 6.40 -18.03
N TYR A 349 0.99 7.48 -17.42
CA TYR A 349 2.19 7.47 -16.59
C TYR A 349 2.06 6.50 -15.41
N LEU A 350 0.96 6.58 -14.64
CA LEU A 350 0.69 5.71 -13.49
C LEU A 350 0.59 4.24 -13.92
N PHE A 351 0.07 3.97 -15.13
CA PHE A 351 0.09 2.63 -15.72
C PHE A 351 1.53 2.13 -15.90
N HIS A 352 2.41 2.94 -16.49
CA HIS A 352 3.80 2.53 -16.70
C HIS A 352 4.60 2.42 -15.39
N VAL A 353 4.31 3.25 -14.39
CA VAL A 353 4.90 3.11 -13.05
C VAL A 353 4.53 1.77 -12.43
N THR A 354 3.26 1.37 -12.50
CA THR A 354 2.79 0.07 -12.01
C THR A 354 3.50 -1.09 -12.73
N ARG A 355 3.64 -0.99 -14.06
CA ARG A 355 4.38 -1.98 -14.86
C ARG A 355 5.83 -2.10 -14.37
N LEU A 356 6.53 -0.99 -14.22
CA LEU A 356 7.90 -0.97 -13.73
C LEU A 356 8.02 -1.50 -12.30
N ALA A 357 7.04 -1.27 -11.42
CA ALA A 357 7.04 -1.89 -10.09
C ALA A 357 7.00 -3.43 -10.18
N ARG A 358 6.19 -4.00 -11.09
CA ARG A 358 6.18 -5.46 -11.33
C ARG A 358 7.48 -5.97 -11.94
N ASP A 359 8.03 -5.25 -12.92
CA ASP A 359 9.31 -5.62 -13.54
C ASP A 359 10.43 -5.60 -12.49
N LEU A 360 10.44 -4.58 -11.63
CA LEU A 360 11.38 -4.47 -10.51
C LEU A 360 11.28 -5.66 -9.54
N TRP A 361 10.04 -5.99 -9.14
CA TRP A 361 9.75 -7.12 -8.26
C TRP A 361 10.26 -8.43 -8.84
N THR A 362 9.97 -8.69 -10.12
CA THR A 362 10.30 -9.96 -10.76
C THR A 362 11.77 -10.13 -11.11
N THR A 363 12.51 -9.03 -11.35
CA THR A 363 13.86 -9.08 -11.90
C THR A 363 14.98 -8.66 -10.95
N ILE A 364 14.72 -7.82 -9.94
CA ILE A 364 15.79 -7.22 -9.11
C ILE A 364 15.53 -7.45 -7.62
N ASN A 365 14.40 -6.99 -7.07
CA ASN A 365 14.24 -6.85 -5.62
C ASN A 365 13.24 -7.79 -4.95
N GLY A 366 12.43 -8.53 -5.71
CA GLY A 366 11.49 -9.50 -5.13
C GLY A 366 12.18 -10.77 -4.66
N ASP A 367 11.47 -11.57 -3.85
CA ASP A 367 12.06 -12.71 -3.15
C ASP A 367 12.78 -13.70 -4.09
N LEU A 368 12.17 -14.04 -5.23
CA LEU A 368 12.78 -14.95 -6.20
C LEU A 368 14.00 -14.32 -6.91
N ALA A 369 13.94 -13.03 -7.24
CA ALA A 369 15.07 -12.32 -7.84
C ALA A 369 16.27 -12.26 -6.88
N ARG A 370 15.99 -12.15 -5.57
CA ARG A 370 17.01 -12.06 -4.51
C ARG A 370 17.77 -13.36 -4.23
N VAL A 371 17.19 -14.50 -4.57
CA VAL A 371 17.87 -15.80 -4.52
C VAL A 371 18.88 -15.96 -5.66
N LYS A 372 18.68 -15.25 -6.77
CA LYS A 372 19.56 -15.30 -7.94
C LYS A 372 20.65 -14.24 -7.86
N SER A 373 21.72 -14.42 -8.64
CA SER A 373 22.70 -13.37 -8.89
C SER A 373 22.02 -12.18 -9.58
N LEU A 374 22.48 -10.98 -9.27
CA LEU A 374 21.94 -9.77 -9.87
C LEU A 374 22.27 -9.76 -11.38
N SER A 375 21.24 -9.63 -12.21
CA SER A 375 21.43 -9.46 -13.65
C SER A 375 21.70 -8.00 -13.97
N GLU A 376 22.93 -7.68 -14.35
CA GLU A 376 23.31 -6.31 -14.70
C GLU A 376 22.49 -5.77 -15.88
N SER A 377 22.20 -6.62 -16.88
CA SER A 377 21.38 -6.22 -18.04
C SER A 377 19.95 -5.88 -17.63
N ALA A 378 19.40 -6.57 -16.62
CA ALA A 378 18.09 -6.24 -16.08
C ALA A 378 18.10 -4.88 -15.37
N VAL A 379 19.15 -4.58 -14.59
CA VAL A 379 19.31 -3.26 -13.96
C VAL A 379 19.44 -2.17 -15.01
N ILE A 380 20.31 -2.33 -16.01
CA ILE A 380 20.49 -1.34 -17.08
C ILE A 380 19.18 -1.09 -17.84
N SER A 381 18.45 -2.16 -18.21
CA SER A 381 17.15 -2.05 -18.87
C SER A 381 16.12 -1.30 -18.02
N TYR A 382 16.13 -1.56 -16.70
CA TYR A 382 15.28 -0.88 -15.74
C TYR A 382 15.63 0.61 -15.62
N LEU A 383 16.92 0.96 -15.51
CA LEU A 383 17.36 2.35 -15.42
C LEU A 383 17.06 3.16 -16.70
N SER A 384 17.18 2.53 -17.88
CA SER A 384 16.76 3.14 -19.14
C SER A 384 15.26 3.43 -19.14
N SER A 385 14.44 2.51 -18.65
CA SER A 385 12.99 2.72 -18.52
C SER A 385 12.66 3.81 -17.50
N LEU A 386 13.35 3.84 -16.36
CA LEU A 386 13.19 4.92 -15.37
C LEU A 386 13.59 6.29 -15.94
N SER A 387 14.60 6.35 -16.80
CA SER A 387 15.02 7.60 -17.43
C SER A 387 13.92 8.15 -18.35
N LEU A 388 13.23 7.28 -19.10
CA LEU A 388 12.05 7.66 -19.90
C LEU A 388 10.89 8.14 -19.02
N ILE A 389 10.59 7.42 -17.94
CA ILE A 389 9.56 7.84 -16.97
C ILE A 389 9.91 9.18 -16.31
N HIS A 390 11.17 9.42 -16.00
CA HIS A 390 11.63 10.70 -15.47
C HIS A 390 11.47 11.85 -16.49
N ALA A 391 11.71 11.60 -17.78
CA ALA A 391 11.46 12.58 -18.83
C ALA A 391 9.98 12.96 -18.90
N ILE A 392 9.08 11.97 -18.91
CA ILE A 392 7.62 12.21 -18.87
C ILE A 392 7.24 13.01 -17.62
N LEU A 393 7.73 12.60 -16.44
CA LEU A 393 7.51 13.32 -15.19
C LEU A 393 7.96 14.78 -15.28
N SER A 394 9.13 15.06 -15.84
CA SER A 394 9.68 16.42 -15.95
C SER A 394 8.80 17.32 -16.82
N HIS A 395 8.28 16.78 -17.94
CA HIS A 395 7.33 17.51 -18.80
C HIS A 395 5.99 17.72 -18.11
N MET A 396 5.47 16.71 -17.41
CA MET A 396 4.25 16.85 -16.62
C MET A 396 4.40 17.89 -15.50
N LEU A 397 5.53 17.91 -14.79
CA LEU A 397 5.87 18.91 -13.77
C LEU A 397 5.86 20.32 -14.34
N SER A 398 6.53 20.51 -15.48
CA SER A 398 6.56 21.80 -16.17
C SER A 398 5.16 22.24 -16.63
N HIS A 399 4.35 21.30 -17.14
CA HIS A 399 2.98 21.59 -17.57
C HIS A 399 2.05 21.91 -16.39
N GLY A 400 2.18 21.16 -15.28
CA GLY A 400 1.44 21.42 -14.04
C GLY A 400 1.80 22.77 -13.43
N ASP A 401 3.08 23.12 -13.37
CA ASP A 401 3.55 24.44 -12.91
C ASP A 401 2.92 25.58 -13.73
N LEU A 402 2.86 25.43 -15.06
CA LEU A 402 2.21 26.42 -15.93
C LEU A 402 0.72 26.55 -15.64
N LEU A 403 0.02 25.45 -15.36
CA LEU A 403 -1.40 25.48 -14.99
C LEU A 403 -1.64 26.15 -13.62
N LEU A 404 -0.80 25.84 -12.63
CA LEU A 404 -0.95 26.33 -11.25
C LEU A 404 -0.56 27.81 -11.10
N THR A 405 0.40 28.30 -11.91
CA THR A 405 0.93 29.67 -11.80
C THR A 405 0.41 30.64 -12.86
N ALA A 406 -0.49 30.20 -13.74
CA ALA A 406 -1.00 31.03 -14.82
C ALA A 406 -1.72 32.30 -14.30
N SER A 407 -1.50 33.41 -15.01
CA SER A 407 -2.20 34.68 -14.79
C SER A 407 -2.77 35.18 -16.12
N PRO A 408 -4.11 35.24 -16.29
CA PRO A 408 -5.14 34.90 -15.30
C PRO A 408 -5.18 33.39 -14.96
N PRO A 409 -5.74 33.01 -13.79
CA PRO A 409 -5.86 31.61 -13.39
C PRO A 409 -6.58 30.77 -14.46
N LEU A 410 -5.96 29.64 -14.83
CA LEU A 410 -6.55 28.68 -15.79
C LEU A 410 -7.41 27.61 -15.11
N LEU A 411 -7.29 27.49 -13.79
CA LEU A 411 -7.96 26.48 -12.97
C LEU A 411 -8.88 27.15 -11.96
N ASN A 412 -10.00 26.50 -11.65
CA ASN A 412 -10.77 26.84 -10.46
C ASN A 412 -10.05 26.30 -9.19
N ALA A 413 -10.57 26.62 -8.00
CA ALA A 413 -9.96 26.19 -6.74
C ALA A 413 -9.89 24.66 -6.59
N ASN A 414 -10.92 23.93 -7.01
CA ASN A 414 -10.96 22.47 -6.91
C ASN A 414 -9.94 21.82 -7.86
N ASP A 415 -9.89 22.31 -9.10
CA ASP A 415 -8.95 21.86 -10.12
C ASP A 415 -7.51 22.14 -9.70
N HIS A 416 -7.25 23.27 -9.03
CA HIS A 416 -5.94 23.59 -8.47
C HIS A 416 -5.48 22.54 -7.43
N HIS A 417 -6.37 22.13 -6.53
CA HIS A 417 -6.06 21.06 -5.57
C HIS A 417 -5.89 19.71 -6.25
N GLY A 418 -6.75 19.38 -7.22
CA GLY A 418 -6.66 18.14 -8.01
C GLY A 418 -5.34 18.02 -8.77
N VAL A 419 -4.93 19.10 -9.46
CA VAL A 419 -3.65 19.16 -10.16
C VAL A 419 -2.49 19.06 -9.16
N SER A 420 -2.50 19.81 -8.06
CA SER A 420 -1.45 19.73 -7.04
C SER A 420 -1.32 18.30 -6.49
N GLY A 421 -2.44 17.67 -6.13
CA GLY A 421 -2.50 16.28 -5.64
C GLY A 421 -1.94 15.30 -6.66
N LEU A 422 -2.29 15.47 -7.93
CA LEU A 422 -1.76 14.69 -9.03
C LEU A 422 -0.24 14.85 -9.16
N MET A 423 0.28 16.08 -9.13
CA MET A 423 1.72 16.38 -9.23
C MET A 423 2.51 15.65 -8.16
N HIS A 424 2.00 15.65 -6.93
CA HIS A 424 2.61 14.89 -5.85
C HIS A 424 2.52 13.38 -6.06
N GLY A 425 1.37 12.88 -6.51
CA GLY A 425 1.17 11.46 -6.80
C GLY A 425 2.18 10.92 -7.84
N ILE A 426 2.41 11.67 -8.93
CA ILE A 426 3.36 11.24 -9.98
C ILE A 426 4.82 11.31 -9.51
N VAL A 427 5.18 12.33 -8.72
CA VAL A 427 6.53 12.43 -8.13
C VAL A 427 6.79 11.31 -7.13
N MET A 428 5.78 11.01 -6.30
CA MET A 428 5.80 9.85 -5.40
C MET A 428 5.97 8.55 -6.17
N GLY A 429 5.26 8.38 -7.29
CA GLY A 429 5.38 7.22 -8.16
C GLY A 429 6.81 6.99 -8.64
N PHE A 430 7.46 8.03 -9.18
CA PHE A 430 8.86 7.96 -9.59
C PHE A 430 9.81 7.63 -8.43
N THR A 431 9.72 8.40 -7.34
CA THR A 431 10.63 8.27 -6.20
C THR A 431 10.53 6.88 -5.55
N ALA A 432 9.31 6.33 -5.49
CA ALA A 432 9.01 5.00 -4.98
C ALA A 432 9.52 3.86 -5.88
N LEU A 433 9.80 4.10 -7.17
CA LEU A 433 10.47 3.13 -8.03
C LEU A 433 11.99 3.16 -7.87
N VAL A 434 12.57 4.37 -7.74
CA VAL A 434 14.03 4.55 -7.67
C VAL A 434 14.59 4.04 -6.35
N HIS A 435 13.94 4.38 -5.24
CA HIS A 435 14.40 4.05 -3.89
C HIS A 435 14.69 2.55 -3.65
N PRO A 436 13.78 1.61 -3.96
CA PRO A 436 14.03 0.19 -3.74
C PRO A 436 15.17 -0.36 -4.60
N VAL A 437 15.43 0.18 -5.79
CA VAL A 437 16.56 -0.24 -6.63
C VAL A 437 17.87 0.21 -6.01
N TYR A 438 17.95 1.48 -5.60
CA TYR A 438 19.11 2.01 -4.90
C TYR A 438 19.46 1.16 -3.67
N ARG A 439 18.47 0.89 -2.82
CA ARG A 439 18.66 0.05 -1.61
C ARG A 439 19.06 -1.37 -1.92
N GLU A 440 18.52 -1.98 -2.99
CA GLU A 440 18.90 -3.33 -3.37
C GLU A 440 20.33 -3.37 -3.92
N LEU A 441 20.76 -2.39 -4.73
CA LEU A 441 22.14 -2.32 -5.21
C LEU A 441 23.15 -2.12 -4.07
N GLU A 442 22.85 -1.24 -3.10
CA GLU A 442 23.66 -1.10 -1.88
C GLU A 442 23.74 -2.42 -1.08
N PHE A 443 22.60 -3.09 -0.93
CA PHE A 443 22.53 -4.36 -0.22
C PHE A 443 23.39 -5.43 -0.91
N ARG A 444 23.33 -5.52 -2.24
CA ARG A 444 24.14 -6.47 -3.03
C ARG A 444 25.64 -6.13 -2.98
N MET A 445 26.00 -4.84 -2.99
CA MET A 445 27.38 -4.39 -2.81
C MET A 445 28.00 -4.88 -1.52
N ASN A 446 27.22 -4.84 -0.43
CA ASN A 446 27.71 -5.21 0.89
C ASN A 446 27.63 -6.72 1.16
N LYS A 447 26.77 -7.45 0.43
CA LYS A 447 26.52 -8.88 0.67
C LYS A 447 27.33 -9.78 -0.23
N ASP A 448 27.41 -9.46 -1.52
CA ASP A 448 27.93 -10.38 -2.52
C ASP A 448 29.46 -10.24 -2.59
N GLU A 449 30.17 -11.37 -2.70
CA GLU A 449 31.60 -11.36 -2.99
C GLU A 449 31.79 -11.06 -4.48
N LEU A 450 32.23 -9.84 -4.79
CA LEU A 450 32.38 -9.35 -6.15
C LEU A 450 33.85 -9.16 -6.49
N ASP A 451 34.22 -9.54 -7.71
CA ASP A 451 35.49 -9.15 -8.31
C ASP A 451 35.55 -7.62 -8.52
N ASP A 452 36.75 -7.10 -8.74
CA ASP A 452 36.97 -5.65 -8.83
C ASP A 452 36.24 -5.01 -10.02
N HIS A 453 36.10 -5.72 -11.14
CA HIS A 453 35.41 -5.20 -12.32
C HIS A 453 33.89 -5.11 -12.08
N THR A 454 33.30 -6.16 -11.51
CA THR A 454 31.88 -6.18 -11.14
C THR A 454 31.57 -5.13 -10.08
N ARG A 455 32.49 -4.93 -9.11
CA ARG A 455 32.37 -3.88 -8.09
C ARG A 455 32.37 -2.49 -8.70
N GLU A 456 33.28 -2.20 -9.63
CA GLU A 456 33.36 -0.91 -10.32
C GLU A 456 32.06 -0.61 -11.09
N ARG A 457 31.55 -1.60 -11.85
CA ARG A 457 30.29 -1.46 -12.60
C ARG A 457 29.11 -1.23 -11.67
N MET A 458 29.03 -1.94 -10.56
CA MET A 458 27.94 -1.76 -9.61
C MET A 458 28.02 -0.42 -8.87
N ASN A 459 29.22 0.11 -8.61
CA ASN A 459 29.40 1.47 -8.11
C ASN A 459 28.83 2.52 -9.08
N LEU A 460 29.01 2.34 -10.39
CA LEU A 460 28.41 3.24 -11.39
C LEU A 460 26.87 3.19 -11.35
N LEU A 461 26.28 1.99 -11.25
CA LEU A 461 24.83 1.82 -11.14
C LEU A 461 24.27 2.43 -9.84
N ILE A 462 24.99 2.28 -8.72
CA ILE A 462 24.65 2.92 -7.44
C ILE A 462 24.74 4.44 -7.57
N ALA A 463 25.79 4.98 -8.19
CA ALA A 463 25.95 6.41 -8.39
C ALA A 463 24.81 6.98 -9.27
N GLN A 464 24.44 6.30 -10.35
CA GLN A 464 23.34 6.69 -11.22
C GLN A 464 21.99 6.67 -10.49
N THR A 465 21.68 5.60 -9.77
CA THR A 465 20.43 5.49 -9.00
C THR A 465 20.35 6.48 -7.85
N ARG A 466 21.49 6.74 -7.18
CA ARG A 466 21.60 7.77 -6.13
C ARG A 466 21.29 9.16 -6.68
N GLU A 467 21.80 9.48 -7.86
CA GLU A 467 21.51 10.77 -8.52
C GLU A 467 20.02 10.90 -8.90
N MET A 468 19.41 9.83 -9.45
CA MET A 468 17.97 9.81 -9.71
C MET A 468 17.16 9.98 -8.41
N MET A 469 17.62 9.38 -7.31
CA MET A 469 16.98 9.48 -6.01
C MET A 469 17.07 10.89 -5.43
N ARG A 470 18.22 11.58 -5.57
CA ARG A 470 18.36 13.00 -5.18
C ARG A 470 17.36 13.88 -5.91
N ARG A 471 17.21 13.69 -7.23
CA ARG A 471 16.22 14.42 -8.03
C ARG A 471 14.80 14.11 -7.57
N GLY A 472 14.47 12.84 -7.38
CA GLY A 472 13.15 12.42 -6.87
C GLY A 472 12.80 13.04 -5.51
N VAL A 473 13.74 13.04 -4.56
CA VAL A 473 13.56 13.67 -3.24
C VAL A 473 13.37 15.17 -3.34
N ARG A 474 14.14 15.85 -4.20
CA ARG A 474 14.00 17.29 -4.43
C ARG A 474 12.63 17.64 -5.00
N GLU A 475 12.19 16.92 -6.03
CA GLU A 475 10.84 17.11 -6.59
C GLU A 475 9.76 16.74 -5.57
N LEU A 476 10.00 15.74 -4.72
CA LEU A 476 9.08 15.35 -3.67
C LEU A 476 8.91 16.48 -2.65
N ALA A 477 10.03 17.03 -2.14
CA ALA A 477 10.02 18.17 -1.24
C ALA A 477 9.36 19.40 -1.89
N ARG A 478 9.60 19.63 -3.18
CA ARG A 478 8.93 20.70 -3.94
C ARG A 478 7.42 20.47 -4.01
N SER A 479 6.97 19.27 -4.37
CA SER A 479 5.53 18.93 -4.47
C SER A 479 4.78 19.09 -3.15
N MET A 480 5.44 18.81 -2.02
CA MET A 480 4.88 18.96 -0.68
C MET A 480 4.58 20.41 -0.31
N ARG A 481 5.25 21.40 -0.92
CA ARG A 481 4.97 22.82 -0.66
C ARG A 481 3.63 23.26 -1.22
N TYR A 482 3.15 22.60 -2.27
CA TYR A 482 1.87 22.91 -2.92
C TYR A 482 0.68 22.17 -2.27
N LEU A 483 0.94 21.29 -1.30
CA LEU A 483 -0.07 20.41 -0.71
C LEU A 483 -0.07 20.46 0.81
N PRO A 484 -0.76 21.45 1.40
CA PRO A 484 -0.85 21.58 2.85
C PRO A 484 -1.60 20.42 3.54
N ASN A 485 -2.24 19.51 2.79
CA ASN A 485 -3.04 18.38 3.33
C ASN A 485 -2.53 16.98 2.93
N VAL A 486 -1.42 16.88 2.19
CA VAL A 486 -0.88 15.57 1.72
C VAL A 486 -0.52 14.63 2.87
N HIS A 487 -0.26 15.21 4.05
CA HIS A 487 0.09 14.54 5.30
C HIS A 487 -0.88 13.46 5.78
N TYR A 488 -2.14 13.52 5.35
CA TYR A 488 -3.17 12.58 5.75
C TYR A 488 -3.27 11.35 4.83
N SER A 489 -2.39 11.25 3.83
CA SER A 489 -2.32 10.07 2.97
C SER A 489 -1.60 8.93 3.70
N PRO A 490 -2.29 7.82 4.02
CA PRO A 490 -1.69 6.70 4.75
C PRO A 490 -0.66 5.93 3.91
N PHE A 491 -0.57 6.21 2.61
CA PHE A 491 0.34 5.55 1.68
C PHE A 491 1.75 6.17 1.65
N LEU A 492 1.96 7.33 2.30
CA LEU A 492 3.22 8.04 2.25
C LEU A 492 4.26 7.46 3.22
N ARG A 493 5.13 6.58 2.71
CA ARG A 493 6.35 6.17 3.42
C ARG A 493 7.48 7.20 3.27
N LEU A 494 7.28 8.37 3.87
CA LEU A 494 8.28 9.45 3.83
C LEU A 494 9.59 9.09 4.55
N LEU A 495 9.54 8.16 5.50
CA LEU A 495 10.68 7.83 6.35
C LEU A 495 11.88 7.28 5.57
N GLY A 496 11.66 6.42 4.57
CA GLY A 496 12.74 5.90 3.73
C GLY A 496 13.41 7.00 2.92
N TYR A 497 12.61 7.91 2.35
CA TYR A 497 13.11 9.05 1.58
C TYR A 497 13.82 10.07 2.47
N THR A 498 13.31 10.29 3.67
CA THR A 498 13.92 11.16 4.69
C THR A 498 15.26 10.61 5.13
N GLN A 499 15.32 9.31 5.42
CA GLN A 499 16.56 8.64 5.78
C GLN A 499 17.59 8.79 4.66
N PHE A 500 17.22 8.52 3.41
CA PHE A 500 18.10 8.72 2.26
C PHE A 500 18.56 10.19 2.15
N ALA A 501 17.64 11.14 2.21
CA ALA A 501 17.92 12.56 2.05
C ALA A 501 18.92 13.06 3.10
N LEU A 502 18.73 12.62 4.35
CA LEU A 502 19.60 12.95 5.47
C LEU A 502 20.98 12.29 5.34
N GLU A 503 21.04 11.00 4.99
CA GLU A 503 22.29 10.29 4.70
C GLU A 503 23.08 10.97 3.56
N ASP A 504 22.38 11.41 2.51
CA ASP A 504 23.03 12.11 1.39
C ASP A 504 23.50 13.52 1.77
N ALA A 505 22.76 14.22 2.62
CA ALA A 505 23.10 15.56 3.08
C ALA A 505 24.26 15.55 4.09
N GLU A 506 24.38 14.52 4.91
CA GLU A 506 25.51 14.32 5.83
C GLU A 506 26.78 13.85 5.12
N ALA A 507 26.65 13.07 4.04
CA ALA A 507 27.80 12.64 3.23
C ALA A 507 28.36 13.73 2.30
N ALA A 508 27.64 14.84 2.13
CA ALA A 508 28.07 15.93 1.26
C ALA A 508 29.25 16.70 1.88
N PRO A 509 30.25 17.11 1.08
CA PRO A 509 31.43 17.82 1.60
C PRO A 509 31.09 19.22 2.13
N ALA A 510 29.97 19.80 1.68
CA ALA A 510 29.48 21.10 2.09
C ALA A 510 27.96 21.07 2.29
N ARG A 511 27.48 21.89 3.21
CA ARG A 511 26.05 22.05 3.51
C ARG A 511 25.41 22.93 2.43
N ASP A 512 24.57 22.33 1.61
CA ASP A 512 23.83 22.99 0.53
C ASP A 512 22.51 23.57 1.06
N PRO A 513 22.29 24.90 1.01
CA PRO A 513 21.05 25.54 1.45
C PRO A 513 19.78 24.93 0.84
N ALA A 514 19.82 24.53 -0.43
CA ALA A 514 18.67 23.96 -1.11
C ALA A 514 18.27 22.61 -0.48
N ARG A 515 19.26 21.78 -0.13
CA ARG A 515 19.03 20.49 0.56
C ARG A 515 18.50 20.68 1.97
N VAL A 516 19.00 21.70 2.69
CA VAL A 516 18.51 22.03 4.03
C VAL A 516 17.04 22.43 3.96
N GLN A 517 16.66 23.25 2.97
CA GLN A 517 15.27 23.63 2.75
C GLN A 517 14.39 22.43 2.41
N ASP A 518 14.84 21.54 1.54
CA ASP A 518 14.09 20.33 1.17
C ASP A 518 13.90 19.40 2.38
N LEU A 519 14.94 19.21 3.19
CA LEU A 519 14.87 18.46 4.45
C LEU A 519 13.93 19.11 5.47
N ALA A 520 13.90 20.44 5.56
CA ALA A 520 12.98 21.15 6.45
C ALA A 520 11.51 20.93 6.05
N VAL A 521 11.21 20.96 4.75
CA VAL A 521 9.87 20.65 4.23
C VAL A 521 9.49 19.22 4.56
N ILE A 522 10.37 18.26 4.28
CA ILE A 522 10.14 16.84 4.60
C ILE A 522 9.95 16.64 6.12
N ALA A 523 10.73 17.33 6.96
CA ALA A 523 10.61 17.28 8.42
C ALA A 523 9.23 17.74 8.91
N GLY A 524 8.72 18.85 8.35
CA GLY A 524 7.36 19.33 8.64
C GLY A 524 6.31 18.28 8.29
N GLN A 525 6.49 17.59 7.17
CA GLN A 525 5.56 16.55 6.72
C GLN A 525 5.54 15.33 7.64
N ILE A 526 6.71 14.84 8.06
CA ILE A 526 6.79 13.70 9.00
C ILE A 526 6.23 14.09 10.38
N SER A 527 6.38 15.34 10.80
CA SER A 527 5.82 15.80 12.07
C SER A 527 4.29 15.63 12.12
N ILE A 528 3.61 15.83 10.99
CA ILE A 528 2.16 15.62 10.89
C ILE A 528 1.80 14.13 10.74
N VAL A 529 2.68 13.31 10.14
CA VAL A 529 2.53 11.85 10.22
C VAL A 529 2.63 11.39 11.69
N ALA A 530 3.55 11.98 12.46
CA ALA A 530 3.72 11.72 13.90
C ALA A 530 2.56 12.26 14.76
N TYR A 531 1.83 13.28 14.29
CA TYR A 531 0.55 13.64 14.89
C TYR A 531 -0.45 12.50 14.75
N SER A 532 -0.47 11.81 13.62
CA SER A 532 -1.52 10.86 13.25
C SER A 532 -1.38 9.48 13.88
N ARG A 533 -0.16 9.07 14.24
CA ARG A 533 0.11 7.76 14.82
C ARG A 533 1.28 7.80 15.80
N GLU A 534 1.33 6.78 16.65
CA GLU A 534 2.49 6.54 17.51
C GLU A 534 3.73 6.22 16.65
N CYS A 535 4.81 6.98 16.87
CA CYS A 535 6.09 6.71 16.23
C CYS A 535 6.83 5.55 16.91
N THR A 536 7.42 4.68 16.11
CA THR A 536 8.37 3.67 16.56
C THR A 536 9.66 4.31 17.05
N SER A 537 10.45 3.59 17.86
CA SER A 537 11.74 4.08 18.36
C SER A 537 12.72 4.46 17.24
N SER A 538 12.70 3.73 16.11
CA SER A 538 13.53 4.06 14.94
C SER A 538 13.10 5.35 14.26
N GLU A 539 11.79 5.62 14.19
CA GLU A 539 11.25 6.86 13.62
C GLU A 539 11.60 8.05 14.50
N VAL A 540 11.49 7.90 15.82
CA VAL A 540 11.92 8.93 16.78
C VAL A 540 13.41 9.22 16.64
N ALA A 541 14.26 8.21 16.53
CA ALA A 541 15.70 8.39 16.35
C ALA A 541 16.04 9.11 15.03
N LEU A 542 15.33 8.79 13.94
CA LEU A 542 15.49 9.47 12.66
C LEU A 542 15.10 10.95 12.76
N LEU A 543 13.95 11.25 13.39
CA LEU A 543 13.50 12.62 13.62
C LEU A 543 14.49 13.42 14.46
N GLN A 544 15.00 12.86 15.56
CA GLN A 544 16.01 13.52 16.39
C GLN A 544 17.35 13.75 15.66
N ARG A 545 17.72 12.86 14.74
CA ARG A 545 18.90 13.08 13.87
C ARG A 545 18.65 14.20 12.86
N LEU A 546 17.46 14.25 12.29
CA LEU A 546 17.03 15.30 11.37
C LEU A 546 16.98 16.67 12.06
N ASP A 547 16.40 16.75 13.27
CA ASP A 547 16.33 17.97 14.06
C ASP A 547 17.73 18.51 14.35
N ARG A 548 18.65 17.65 14.83
CA ARG A 548 20.07 18.03 15.04
C ARG A 548 20.75 18.51 13.76
N TYR A 549 20.45 17.91 12.61
CA TYR A 549 21.01 18.35 11.33
C TYR A 549 20.48 19.74 10.94
N LEU A 550 19.22 20.04 11.23
CA LEU A 550 18.60 21.34 10.92
C LEU A 550 19.05 22.45 11.88
N GLU A 551 19.17 22.14 13.18
CA GLU A 551 19.54 23.09 14.25
C GLU A 551 21.02 23.52 14.26
N ASN A 552 21.91 22.79 13.58
CA ASN A 552 23.33 23.09 13.61
C ASN A 552 23.61 24.52 13.07
N PRO A 553 24.23 25.43 13.86
CA PRO A 553 24.36 26.84 13.50
C PRO A 553 25.26 27.03 12.28
N GLY A 554 24.66 27.58 11.22
CA GLY A 554 25.31 27.81 9.92
C GLY A 554 24.33 28.20 8.82
N PHE A 555 23.02 28.10 9.09
CA PHE A 555 21.94 28.52 8.21
C PHE A 555 20.71 28.81 9.08
N GLU A 556 20.22 30.05 9.09
CA GLU A 556 18.82 30.32 9.44
C GLU A 556 18.02 29.99 8.19
N PRO A 557 17.20 28.92 8.17
CA PRO A 557 16.29 28.74 7.07
C PRO A 557 15.37 29.95 7.02
N ASP A 558 15.22 30.54 5.83
CA ASP A 558 14.04 31.33 5.51
C ASP A 558 12.85 30.38 5.67
N PHE A 559 12.35 30.26 6.90
CA PHE A 559 11.04 29.72 7.14
C PHE A 559 10.13 30.60 6.30
N VAL A 560 9.67 30.05 5.18
CA VAL A 560 8.49 30.56 4.52
C VAL A 560 7.42 30.47 5.59
N ASN A 561 7.17 31.61 6.24
CA ASN A 561 6.09 31.76 7.18
C ASN A 561 4.86 31.19 6.46
N PRO A 562 4.16 30.19 6.99
CA PRO A 562 2.94 29.69 6.38
C PRO A 562 1.94 30.81 6.06
N GLN A 563 2.05 31.95 6.78
CA GLN A 563 1.29 33.18 6.50
C GLN A 563 1.64 33.83 5.15
N ASN A 564 2.87 33.76 4.64
CA ASN A 564 3.23 34.33 3.33
C ASN A 564 2.73 33.50 2.14
N ILE A 565 2.25 32.27 2.36
CA ILE A 565 1.48 31.51 1.36
C ILE A 565 -0.02 31.77 1.52
N GLY A 566 -0.47 32.12 2.74
CA GLY A 566 -1.87 32.46 3.03
C GLY A 566 -2.30 33.88 2.63
N ASP A 567 -1.42 34.87 2.74
CA ASP A 567 -1.81 36.28 2.57
C ASP A 567 -1.92 36.72 1.09
N SER A 568 -1.41 35.94 0.14
CA SER A 568 -1.60 36.19 -1.30
C SER A 568 -2.62 35.28 -1.99
N LEU A 569 -3.25 34.33 -1.28
CA LEU A 569 -4.23 33.41 -1.84
C LEU A 569 -5.38 33.14 -0.85
N PHE A 570 -6.32 34.10 -0.82
CA PHE A 570 -7.70 34.06 -0.31
C PHE A 570 -7.95 33.72 1.19
N PRO A 571 -8.94 34.39 1.82
CA PRO A 571 -9.35 34.07 3.18
C PRO A 571 -10.07 32.71 3.22
N LEU A 572 -9.54 31.81 4.04
CA LEU A 572 -10.16 30.53 4.43
C LEU A 572 -11.38 30.81 5.31
N ASP A 573 -12.53 31.06 4.70
CA ASP A 573 -13.80 31.23 5.43
C ASP A 573 -14.41 29.86 5.82
N GLN A 574 -14.99 29.73 7.00
CA GLN A 574 -15.42 28.44 7.59
C GLN A 574 -16.62 27.75 6.89
N THR A 575 -17.05 28.22 5.73
CA THR A 575 -18.18 27.70 4.95
C THR A 575 -17.82 26.52 4.02
N TRP A 576 -16.53 26.17 3.86
CA TRP A 576 -16.07 25.14 2.92
C TRP A 576 -16.30 23.68 3.38
N MET A 577 -16.61 23.41 4.65
CA MET A 577 -16.94 22.04 5.10
C MET A 577 -18.39 21.61 4.75
N GLY A 578 -19.20 22.53 4.21
CA GLY A 578 -20.60 22.27 3.83
C GLY A 578 -20.87 22.23 2.32
N LEU A 579 -19.84 22.38 1.47
CA LEU A 579 -19.97 22.36 0.01
C LEU A 579 -19.08 21.27 -0.59
N ASP A 580 -19.73 20.19 -1.03
CA ASP A 580 -19.29 19.19 -2.01
C ASP A 580 -17.77 18.96 -2.18
N PHE A 581 -17.19 18.28 -1.19
CA PHE A 581 -16.00 17.42 -1.38
C PHE A 581 -16.27 16.22 -2.33
N LEU A 582 -17.47 16.14 -2.91
CA LEU A 582 -17.84 15.25 -4.02
C LEU A 582 -17.11 15.56 -5.33
N SER A 583 -16.32 16.64 -5.36
CA SER A 583 -15.84 17.23 -6.61
C SER A 583 -14.48 16.78 -7.12
N VAL A 584 -13.79 15.77 -6.57
CA VAL A 584 -12.66 15.15 -7.33
C VAL A 584 -13.18 14.33 -8.52
N PRO A 585 -14.24 13.51 -8.36
CA PRO A 585 -15.05 13.01 -9.47
C PRO A 585 -15.60 14.14 -10.34
N ASP A 586 -16.24 15.19 -9.79
CA ASP A 586 -16.81 16.26 -10.61
C ASP A 586 -15.77 17.11 -11.33
N THR A 587 -14.56 17.30 -10.78
CA THR A 587 -13.43 17.99 -11.44
C THR A 587 -12.92 17.16 -12.60
N LEU A 588 -12.76 15.84 -12.44
CA LEU A 588 -12.33 14.97 -13.53
C LEU A 588 -13.44 14.77 -14.58
N GLU A 589 -14.72 14.71 -14.19
CA GLU A 589 -15.86 14.67 -15.13
C GLU A 589 -16.04 16.02 -15.84
N HIS A 590 -15.91 17.15 -15.14
CA HIS A 590 -15.94 18.49 -15.74
C HIS A 590 -14.77 18.73 -16.71
N ILE A 591 -13.57 18.22 -16.39
CA ILE A 591 -12.38 18.36 -17.24
C ILE A 591 -12.43 17.37 -18.41
N LEU A 592 -12.80 16.11 -18.18
CA LEU A 592 -12.70 15.04 -19.19
C LEU A 592 -13.97 14.85 -20.03
N GLY A 593 -15.10 15.48 -19.66
CA GLY A 593 -16.35 15.50 -20.44
C GLY A 593 -17.25 14.30 -20.21
#